data_AF-A0A1Y1XGN2-F1
#
_entry.id   AF-A0A1Y1XGN2-F1
#
_cell.length_a   1.000
_cell.length_b   1.000
_cell.length_c   1.000
_cell.angle_alpha   90.00
_cell.angle_beta   90.00
_cell.angle_gamma   90.00
#
_symmetry.space_group_name_H-M   'P 1'
#
loop_
_entity.id
_entity.type
_entity.pdbx_description
1 polymer ?
#
loop_
_entity_poly.entity_id
_entity_poly.type
_entity_poly.pdbx_seq_one_letter_code
_entity_poly.pdbx_strand_id
1 'polypeptide(L)'
;MVAFASNKKKRLFPRVRPCICCRFLSPENSVKLTTVLMMIFYFATLILDIREYGFLSSFKEIIIFIIIMASLVFLLLGIKNGQLKHMKQFIYVFLIFSIYLIFKYVLLTYRIFFNDDYFNAMVEVLKENPKTEGLSQNQLEDTIKISNTFSFIYNTIYLFITIYYYLVTASYVKDIDEQNWDEYYVRDIEDAF
;
A
#
# COMPACT_ATOMS: atom_id res chain seq x y z
N MET A 1 -11.90 29.94 -39.10
CA MET A 1 -11.34 28.65 -38.63
C MET A 1 -10.57 28.91 -37.35
N VAL A 2 -11.17 28.61 -36.19
CA VAL A 2 -10.46 28.69 -34.91
C VAL A 2 -9.71 27.38 -34.75
N ALA A 3 -8.38 27.43 -34.82
CA ALA A 3 -7.54 26.29 -34.53
C ALA A 3 -7.51 26.09 -33.00
N PHE A 4 -8.34 25.19 -32.49
CA PHE A 4 -8.25 24.77 -31.08
C PHE A 4 -7.03 23.89 -30.91
N ALA A 5 -5.93 24.48 -30.42
CA ALA A 5 -4.79 23.73 -29.95
C ALA A 5 -5.27 22.83 -28.80
N SER A 6 -5.36 21.52 -29.03
CA SER A 6 -5.75 20.58 -27.98
C SER A 6 -4.66 20.56 -26.91
N ASN A 7 -4.83 21.37 -25.87
CA ASN A 7 -4.00 21.36 -24.67
C ASN A 7 -4.38 20.12 -23.84
N LYS A 8 -4.19 18.92 -24.42
CA LYS A 8 -4.39 17.66 -23.71
C LYS A 8 -3.37 17.61 -22.59
N LYS A 9 -3.83 17.74 -21.35
CA LYS A 9 -2.98 17.55 -20.16
C LYS A 9 -2.25 16.22 -20.29
N LYS A 10 -0.91 16.26 -20.29
CA LYS A 10 -0.10 15.04 -20.30
C LYS A 10 -0.42 14.23 -19.05
N ARG A 11 -0.87 13.00 -19.24
CA ARG A 11 -1.17 12.07 -18.15
C ARG A 11 0.12 11.67 -17.43
N LEU A 12 0.12 11.77 -16.10
CA LEU A 12 1.28 11.43 -15.28
C LEU A 12 1.44 9.92 -15.03
N PHE A 13 0.34 9.16 -15.13
CA PHE A 13 0.28 7.73 -14.82
C PHE A 13 -0.04 6.91 -16.06
N PRO A 14 0.54 5.71 -16.27
CA PRO A 14 0.12 4.83 -17.34
C PRO A 14 -1.33 4.37 -17.14
N ARG A 15 -2.02 4.01 -18.23
CA ARG A 15 -3.30 3.30 -18.15
C ARG A 15 -3.05 1.88 -17.69
N VAL A 16 -3.37 1.60 -16.45
CA VAL A 16 -3.30 0.24 -15.91
C VAL A 16 -4.63 -0.45 -16.21
N ARG A 17 -4.58 -1.65 -16.82
CA ARG A 17 -5.76 -2.47 -17.06
C ARG A 17 -6.47 -2.81 -15.73
N PRO A 18 -7.78 -3.14 -15.75
CA PRO A 18 -8.49 -3.56 -14.54
C PRO A 18 -7.74 -4.67 -13.81
N CYS A 19 -7.88 -4.68 -12.48
CA CYS A 19 -7.15 -5.57 -11.60
C CYS A 19 -7.22 -7.03 -12.09
N ILE A 20 -6.05 -7.70 -12.16
CA ILE A 20 -5.91 -9.11 -12.56
C ILE A 20 -6.90 -10.02 -11.81
N CYS A 21 -7.12 -9.77 -10.51
CA CYS A 21 -7.99 -10.56 -9.66
C CYS A 21 -9.49 -10.36 -9.96
N CYS A 22 -9.87 -9.37 -10.77
CA CYS A 22 -11.25 -8.92 -10.93
C CYS A 22 -11.62 -8.68 -12.39
N ARG A 23 -11.14 -9.52 -13.31
CA ARG A 23 -11.32 -9.37 -14.76
C ARG A 23 -12.79 -9.29 -15.22
N PHE A 24 -13.73 -9.77 -14.41
CA PHE A 24 -15.17 -9.79 -14.70
C PHE A 24 -15.94 -8.61 -14.11
N LEU A 25 -15.30 -7.75 -13.31
CA LEU A 25 -15.93 -6.60 -12.67
C LEU A 25 -15.67 -5.33 -13.48
N SER A 26 -16.63 -4.40 -13.41
CA SER A 26 -16.38 -3.03 -13.87
C SER A 26 -15.18 -2.43 -13.11
N PRO A 27 -14.41 -1.51 -13.71
CA PRO A 27 -13.26 -0.89 -13.05
C PRO A 27 -13.62 -0.30 -11.68
N GLU A 28 -14.78 0.35 -11.58
CA GLU A 28 -15.30 0.88 -10.32
C GLU A 28 -15.52 -0.20 -9.26
N ASN A 29 -16.25 -1.27 -9.60
CA ASN A 29 -16.53 -2.35 -8.65
C ASN A 29 -15.26 -3.12 -8.26
N SER A 30 -14.31 -3.25 -9.20
CA SER A 30 -13.01 -3.84 -8.92
C SER A 30 -12.22 -3.02 -7.91
N VAL A 31 -12.15 -1.68 -8.08
CA VAL A 31 -11.45 -0.80 -7.13
C VAL A 31 -12.14 -0.81 -5.76
N LYS A 32 -13.48 -0.79 -5.72
CA LYS A 32 -14.23 -0.90 -4.44
C LYS A 32 -13.90 -2.21 -3.72
N LEU A 33 -14.01 -3.35 -4.41
CA LEU A 33 -13.74 -4.67 -3.83
C LEU A 33 -12.29 -4.78 -3.34
N THR A 34 -11.32 -4.41 -4.18
CA THR A 34 -9.90 -4.47 -3.81
C THR A 34 -9.57 -3.53 -2.65
N THR A 35 -10.20 -2.34 -2.58
CA THR A 35 -10.06 -1.42 -1.45
C THR A 35 -10.56 -2.05 -0.15
N VAL A 36 -11.72 -2.71 -0.17
CA VAL A 36 -12.23 -3.44 1.01
C VAL A 36 -11.29 -4.59 1.41
N LEU A 37 -10.78 -5.35 0.44
CA LEU A 37 -9.81 -6.42 0.72
C LEU A 37 -8.51 -5.88 1.33
N MET A 38 -8.01 -4.74 0.84
CA MET A 38 -6.83 -4.08 1.41
C MET A 38 -7.09 -3.57 2.82
N MET A 39 -8.28 -3.04 3.11
CA MET A 39 -8.67 -2.64 4.47
C MET A 39 -8.66 -3.85 5.43
N ILE A 40 -9.24 -4.98 5.03
CA ILE A 40 -9.23 -6.22 5.82
C ILE A 40 -7.79 -6.70 6.03
N PHE A 41 -6.99 -6.69 4.97
CA PHE A 41 -5.60 -7.10 5.01
C PHE A 41 -4.78 -6.26 6.00
N TYR A 42 -4.85 -4.93 5.91
CA TYR A 42 -4.13 -4.06 6.83
C TYR A 42 -4.62 -4.21 8.27
N PHE A 43 -5.92 -4.40 8.48
CA PHE A 43 -6.46 -4.61 9.82
C PHE A 43 -5.95 -5.92 10.44
N ALA A 44 -5.88 -6.99 9.64
CA ALA A 44 -5.30 -8.26 10.07
C ALA A 44 -3.80 -8.12 10.42
N THR A 45 -3.02 -7.43 9.57
CA THR A 45 -1.59 -7.16 9.85
C THR A 45 -1.41 -6.37 11.15
N LEU A 46 -2.24 -5.35 11.41
CA LEU A 46 -2.17 -4.59 12.65
C LEU A 46 -2.42 -5.45 13.89
N ILE A 47 -3.42 -6.34 13.84
CA ILE A 47 -3.72 -7.25 14.95
C ILE A 47 -2.53 -8.17 15.25
N LEU A 48 -1.89 -8.70 14.20
CA LEU A 48 -0.71 -9.55 14.33
C LEU A 48 0.46 -8.77 14.94
N ASP A 49 0.73 -7.55 14.46
CA ASP A 49 1.79 -6.68 14.98
C ASP A 49 1.58 -6.33 16.46
N ILE A 50 0.35 -6.01 16.86
CA ILE A 50 0.02 -5.73 18.27
C ILE A 50 0.21 -6.98 19.13
N ARG A 51 -0.15 -8.15 18.62
CA ARG A 51 0.00 -9.42 19.36
C ARG A 51 1.47 -9.80 19.54
N GLU A 52 2.32 -9.55 18.54
CA GLU A 52 3.73 -9.95 18.55
C GLU A 52 4.62 -8.95 19.31
N TYR A 53 4.45 -7.65 19.07
CA TYR A 53 5.32 -6.61 19.61
C TYR A 53 4.73 -5.84 20.80
N GLY A 54 3.43 -6.01 21.06
CA GLY A 54 2.70 -5.28 22.09
C GLY A 54 2.23 -3.89 21.64
N PHE A 55 1.30 -3.31 22.40
CA PHE A 55 0.66 -2.04 22.03
C PHE A 55 1.63 -0.84 22.03
N LEU A 56 2.48 -0.72 23.05
CA LEU A 56 3.41 0.42 23.19
C LEU A 56 4.45 0.45 22.07
N SER A 57 5.00 -0.72 21.72
CA SER A 57 6.00 -0.86 20.65
C SER A 57 5.41 -0.54 19.27
N SER A 58 4.11 -0.78 19.08
CA SER A 58 3.39 -0.60 17.81
C SER A 58 2.64 0.72 17.69
N PHE A 59 2.85 1.68 18.60
CA PHE A 59 2.08 2.93 18.64
C PHE A 59 2.22 3.77 17.36
N LYS A 60 3.44 3.85 16.80
CA LYS A 60 3.70 4.57 15.55
C LYS A 60 2.95 3.94 14.38
N GLU A 61 2.97 2.61 14.31
CA GLU A 61 2.32 1.81 13.29
C GLU A 61 0.79 1.96 13.36
N ILE A 62 0.22 2.03 14.56
CA ILE A 62 -1.20 2.31 14.79
C ILE A 62 -1.60 3.67 14.21
N ILE A 63 -0.81 4.73 14.44
CA ILE A 63 -1.10 6.07 13.89
C ILE A 63 -1.10 6.03 12.36
N ILE A 64 -0.07 5.43 11.76
CA ILE A 64 0.05 5.29 10.31
C ILE A 64 -1.15 4.51 9.76
N PHE A 65 -1.55 3.42 10.43
CA PHE A 65 -2.71 2.62 10.08
C PHE A 65 -4.01 3.44 10.07
N ILE A 66 -4.26 4.25 11.11
CA ILE A 66 -5.46 5.10 11.18
C ILE A 66 -5.52 6.06 9.99
N ILE A 67 -4.40 6.68 9.61
CA ILE A 67 -4.31 7.60 8.47
C ILE A 67 -4.65 6.86 7.15
N ILE A 68 -4.10 5.65 6.97
CA ILE A 68 -4.36 4.82 5.78
C ILE A 68 -5.83 4.42 5.71
N MET A 69 -6.40 3.96 6.83
CA MET A 69 -7.80 3.56 6.89
C MET A 69 -8.74 4.72 6.60
N ALA A 70 -8.48 5.91 7.17
CA ALA A 70 -9.24 7.10 6.85
C ALA A 70 -9.15 7.44 5.35
N SER A 71 -7.96 7.32 4.75
CA SER A 71 -7.76 7.52 3.31
C SER A 71 -8.51 6.51 2.45
N LEU A 72 -8.59 5.24 2.85
CA LEU A 72 -9.33 4.20 2.13
C LEU A 72 -10.85 4.40 2.25
N VAL A 73 -11.33 4.84 3.41
CA VAL A 73 -12.74 5.22 3.60
C VAL A 73 -13.09 6.41 2.72
N PHE A 74 -12.26 7.46 2.68
CA PHE A 74 -12.48 8.60 1.79
C PHE A 74 -12.43 8.20 0.33
N LEU A 75 -11.57 7.27 -0.07
CA LEU A 75 -11.59 6.72 -1.42
C LEU A 75 -12.95 6.08 -1.74
N LEU A 76 -13.45 5.18 -0.88
CA LEU A 76 -14.75 4.53 -1.09
C LEU A 76 -15.91 5.51 -1.17
N LEU A 77 -15.94 6.51 -0.28
CA LEU A 77 -16.94 7.60 -0.31
C LEU A 77 -16.80 8.46 -1.57
N GLY A 78 -15.56 8.74 -1.98
CA GLY A 78 -15.25 9.47 -3.20
C GLY A 78 -15.77 8.76 -4.44
N ILE A 79 -15.55 7.45 -4.54
CA ILE A 79 -16.06 6.63 -5.64
C ILE A 79 -17.59 6.59 -5.61
N LYS A 80 -18.19 6.32 -4.45
CA LYS A 80 -19.66 6.22 -4.31
C LYS A 80 -20.38 7.52 -4.70
N ASN A 81 -19.81 8.67 -4.31
CA ASN A 81 -20.45 9.97 -4.49
C ASN A 81 -19.92 10.74 -5.72
N GLY A 82 -19.03 10.15 -6.52
CA GLY A 82 -18.36 10.83 -7.64
C GLY A 82 -17.46 12.01 -7.22
N GLN A 83 -17.05 12.08 -5.95
CA GLN A 83 -16.30 13.21 -5.40
C GLN A 83 -14.79 13.06 -5.61
N LEU A 84 -14.31 13.63 -6.70
CA LEU A 84 -12.91 13.54 -7.13
C LEU A 84 -11.89 14.07 -6.10
N LYS A 85 -12.26 15.04 -5.27
CA LYS A 85 -11.39 15.57 -4.20
C LYS A 85 -10.96 14.47 -3.22
N HIS A 86 -11.90 13.62 -2.78
CA HIS A 86 -11.61 12.51 -1.87
C HIS A 86 -10.76 11.43 -2.55
N MET A 87 -11.03 11.15 -3.82
CA MET A 87 -10.23 10.21 -4.60
C MET A 87 -8.78 10.70 -4.81
N LYS A 88 -8.58 12.01 -5.02
CA LYS A 88 -7.25 12.62 -5.16
C LYS A 88 -6.47 12.61 -3.84
N GLN A 89 -7.12 12.78 -2.70
CA GLN A 89 -6.48 12.66 -1.39
C GLN A 89 -5.80 11.29 -1.22
N PHE A 90 -6.48 10.21 -1.63
CA PHE A 90 -5.93 8.86 -1.59
C PHE A 90 -4.58 8.78 -2.30
N ILE A 91 -4.45 9.37 -3.50
CA ILE A 91 -3.20 9.31 -4.28
C ILE A 91 -2.03 9.85 -3.45
N TYR A 92 -2.18 11.01 -2.83
CA TYR A 92 -1.09 11.63 -2.08
C TYR A 92 -0.76 10.86 -0.79
N VAL A 93 -1.78 10.44 -0.04
CA VAL A 93 -1.58 9.70 1.22
C VAL A 93 -0.93 8.34 0.94
N PHE A 94 -1.41 7.60 -0.06
CA PHE A 94 -0.84 6.31 -0.42
C PHE A 94 0.54 6.41 -1.06
N LEU A 95 0.86 7.50 -1.75
CA LEU A 95 2.21 7.72 -2.27
C LEU A 95 3.21 7.87 -1.11
N ILE A 96 2.90 8.71 -0.13
CA ILE A 96 3.73 8.90 1.07
C ILE A 96 3.87 7.57 1.82
N PHE A 97 2.76 6.84 1.98
CA PHE A 97 2.79 5.53 2.62
C PHE A 97 3.65 4.51 1.85
N SER A 98 3.57 4.49 0.52
CA SER A 98 4.39 3.61 -0.31
C SER A 98 5.88 3.92 -0.17
N ILE A 99 6.25 5.20 -0.14
CA ILE A 99 7.63 5.64 0.12
C ILE A 99 8.08 5.17 1.51
N TYR A 100 7.24 5.37 2.53
CA TYR A 100 7.51 4.88 3.89
C TYR A 100 7.76 3.36 3.91
N LEU A 101 6.94 2.57 3.22
CA LEU A 101 7.12 1.12 3.13
C LEU A 101 8.43 0.73 2.42
N ILE A 102 8.80 1.42 1.35
CA ILE A 102 10.08 1.19 0.65
C ILE A 102 11.24 1.46 1.61
N PHE A 103 11.22 2.57 2.35
CA PHE A 103 12.26 2.85 3.34
C PHE A 103 12.31 1.79 4.45
N LYS A 104 11.16 1.38 4.99
CA LYS A 104 11.08 0.30 5.99
C LYS A 104 11.69 -1.00 5.45
N TYR A 105 11.38 -1.35 4.20
CA TYR A 105 11.89 -2.54 3.52
C TYR A 105 13.41 -2.49 3.31
N VAL A 106 13.94 -1.34 2.88
CA VAL A 106 15.39 -1.14 2.73
C VAL A 106 16.11 -1.27 4.07
N LEU A 107 15.58 -0.67 5.14
CA LEU A 107 16.14 -0.80 6.48
C LEU A 107 16.10 -2.23 7.01
N LEU A 108 15.00 -2.96 6.77
CA LEU A 108 14.88 -4.37 7.13
C LEU A 108 15.92 -5.21 6.39
N THR A 109 16.06 -5.00 5.07
CA THR A 109 17.05 -5.69 4.24
C THR A 109 18.47 -5.42 4.74
N TYR A 110 18.78 -4.15 5.05
CA TYR A 110 20.06 -3.78 5.65
C TYR A 110 20.32 -4.53 6.96
N ARG A 111 19.34 -4.55 7.88
CA ARG A 111 19.47 -5.24 9.17
C ARG A 111 19.69 -6.74 9.03
N ILE A 112 18.96 -7.39 8.11
CA ILE A 112 19.03 -8.85 7.94
C ILE A 112 20.35 -9.29 7.30
N PHE A 113 20.85 -8.55 6.29
CA PHE A 113 21.97 -9.01 5.45
C PHE A 113 23.32 -8.35 5.76
N PHE A 114 23.34 -7.19 6.42
CA PHE A 114 24.55 -6.38 6.58
C PHE A 114 24.85 -5.98 8.02
N ASN A 115 24.03 -6.38 8.99
CA ASN A 115 24.21 -6.01 10.39
C ASN A 115 24.40 -7.26 11.26
N ASP A 116 25.66 -7.64 11.47
CA ASP A 116 26.02 -8.78 12.32
C ASP A 116 25.61 -8.56 13.79
N ASP A 117 25.66 -7.32 14.27
CA ASP A 117 25.23 -6.98 15.64
C ASP A 117 23.72 -7.26 15.84
N TYR A 118 22.91 -6.99 14.82
CA TYR A 118 21.48 -7.31 14.84
C TYR A 118 21.25 -8.83 14.93
N PHE A 119 22.02 -9.61 14.16
CA PHE A 119 21.95 -11.07 14.22
C PHE A 119 22.36 -11.60 15.59
N ASN A 120 23.47 -11.11 16.14
CA ASN A 120 23.96 -11.49 17.46
C ASN A 120 22.95 -11.15 18.57
N ALA A 121 22.34 -9.95 18.53
CA ALA A 121 21.29 -9.57 19.46
C ALA A 121 20.07 -10.50 19.38
N MET A 122 19.69 -10.96 18.18
CA MET A 122 18.61 -11.95 18.04
C MET A 122 18.97 -13.31 18.65
N VAL A 123 20.22 -13.75 18.51
CA VAL A 123 20.71 -14.98 19.16
C VAL A 123 20.60 -14.86 20.68
N GLU A 124 21.02 -13.73 21.25
CA GLU A 124 20.93 -13.50 22.70
C GLU A 124 19.48 -13.52 23.19
N VAL A 125 18.57 -12.81 22.51
CA VAL A 125 17.14 -12.81 22.84
C VAL A 125 16.53 -14.21 22.76
N LEU A 126 16.92 -15.03 21.78
CA LEU A 126 16.45 -16.41 21.69
C LEU A 126 17.09 -17.32 22.74
N LYS A 127 18.29 -17.05 23.23
CA LYS A 127 18.88 -17.84 24.34
C LYS A 127 18.13 -17.64 25.64
N GLU A 128 17.58 -16.45 25.86
CA GLU A 128 16.81 -16.12 27.07
C GLU A 128 15.38 -16.67 27.03
N ASN A 129 14.92 -17.21 25.88
CA ASN A 129 13.57 -17.74 25.75
C ASN A 129 13.48 -19.18 26.31
N PRO A 130 12.59 -19.47 27.27
CA PRO A 130 12.45 -20.81 27.83
C PRO A 130 12.08 -21.88 26.78
N LYS A 131 11.48 -21.49 25.65
CA LYS A 131 11.06 -22.43 24.59
C LYS A 131 12.20 -22.97 23.75
N THR A 132 13.37 -22.35 23.83
CA THR A 132 14.58 -22.69 23.06
C THR A 132 15.67 -23.26 23.96
N GLU A 133 15.35 -23.50 25.24
CA GLU A 133 16.23 -24.18 26.19
C GLU A 133 16.61 -25.57 25.67
N GLY A 134 17.91 -25.83 25.54
CA GLY A 134 18.45 -27.09 25.00
C GLY A 134 18.76 -27.09 23.50
N LEU A 135 18.46 -26.02 22.75
CA LEU A 135 18.94 -25.89 21.38
C LEU A 135 20.44 -25.56 21.34
N SER A 136 21.16 -26.21 20.43
CA SER A 136 22.54 -25.85 20.13
C SER A 136 22.63 -24.48 19.45
N GLN A 137 23.79 -23.83 19.54
CA GLN A 137 24.07 -22.54 18.88
C GLN A 137 23.72 -22.58 17.38
N ASN A 138 24.12 -23.65 16.68
CA ASN A 138 23.84 -23.80 15.25
C ASN A 138 22.33 -23.87 14.96
N GLN A 139 21.56 -24.56 15.82
CA GLN A 139 20.09 -24.64 15.68
C GLN A 139 19.41 -23.30 15.92
N LEU A 140 19.92 -22.49 16.86
CA LEU A 140 19.43 -21.13 17.09
C LEU A 140 19.69 -20.23 15.87
N GLU A 141 20.90 -20.27 15.33
CA GLU A 141 21.28 -19.51 14.14
C GLU A 141 20.44 -19.88 12.92
N ASP A 142 20.23 -21.19 12.70
CA ASP A 142 19.38 -21.67 11.61
C ASP A 142 17.92 -21.22 11.79
N THR A 143 17.41 -21.26 13.03
CA THR A 143 16.05 -20.77 13.34
C THR A 143 15.91 -19.28 13.02
N ILE A 144 16.91 -18.45 13.36
CA ILE A 144 16.92 -17.03 13.04
C ILE A 144 16.97 -16.81 11.54
N LYS A 145 17.85 -17.52 10.82
CA LYS A 145 17.98 -17.40 9.35
C LYS A 145 16.68 -17.77 8.65
N ILE A 146 16.02 -18.85 9.08
CA ILE A 146 14.72 -19.27 8.55
C ILE A 146 13.66 -18.20 8.83
N SER A 147 13.56 -17.71 10.07
CA SER A 147 12.62 -16.65 10.45
C SER A 147 12.81 -15.37 9.65
N ASN A 148 14.05 -14.89 9.54
CA ASN A 148 14.41 -13.71 8.75
C ASN A 148 14.12 -13.90 7.26
N THR A 149 14.35 -15.10 6.71
CA THR A 149 14.02 -15.42 5.32
C THR A 149 12.51 -15.35 5.06
N PHE A 150 11.69 -15.96 5.94
CA PHE A 150 10.24 -15.87 5.83
C PHE A 150 9.74 -14.43 5.98
N SER A 151 10.28 -13.69 6.94
CA SER A 151 9.97 -12.27 7.13
C SER A 151 10.31 -11.44 5.90
N PHE A 152 11.48 -11.67 5.29
CA PHE A 152 11.90 -11.01 4.06
C PHE A 152 10.96 -11.30 2.88
N ILE A 153 10.60 -12.57 2.66
CA ILE A 153 9.67 -12.98 1.58
C ILE A 153 8.30 -12.34 1.81
N TYR A 154 7.76 -12.42 3.03
CA TYR A 154 6.49 -11.82 3.39
C TYR A 154 6.46 -10.31 3.12
N ASN A 155 7.46 -9.58 3.60
CA ASN A 155 7.57 -8.13 3.40
C ASN A 155 7.72 -7.76 1.92
N THR A 156 8.42 -8.59 1.13
CA THR A 156 8.57 -8.41 -0.31
C THR A 156 7.21 -8.52 -1.02
N ILE A 157 6.46 -9.60 -0.75
CA ILE A 157 5.12 -9.81 -1.33
C ILE A 157 4.17 -8.68 -0.93
N TYR A 158 4.18 -8.29 0.35
CA TYR A 158 3.38 -7.20 0.89
C TYR A 158 3.65 -5.85 0.19
N LEU A 159 4.93 -5.54 -0.04
CA LEU A 159 5.34 -4.33 -0.76
C LEU A 159 4.82 -4.35 -2.20
N PHE A 160 4.98 -5.46 -2.91
CA PHE A 160 4.48 -5.58 -4.29
C PHE A 160 2.96 -5.45 -4.38
N ILE A 161 2.21 -6.11 -3.49
CA ILE A 161 0.74 -5.99 -3.44
C ILE A 161 0.33 -4.55 -3.20
N THR A 162 0.97 -3.86 -2.27
CA THR A 162 0.64 -2.46 -1.93
C THR A 162 0.95 -1.51 -3.08
N ILE A 163 2.13 -1.61 -3.70
CA ILE A 163 2.51 -0.78 -4.86
C ILE A 163 1.56 -1.05 -6.03
N TYR A 164 1.27 -2.31 -6.32
CA TYR A 164 0.35 -2.68 -7.38
C TYR A 164 -1.06 -2.12 -7.14
N TYR A 165 -1.59 -2.26 -5.93
CA TYR A 165 -2.87 -1.68 -5.54
C TYR A 165 -2.89 -0.15 -5.71
N TYR A 166 -1.83 0.53 -5.28
CA TYR A 166 -1.70 1.98 -5.46
C TYR A 166 -1.73 2.37 -6.94
N LEU A 167 -0.96 1.70 -7.80
CA LEU A 167 -0.89 2.00 -9.24
C LEU A 167 -2.24 1.79 -9.94
N VAL A 168 -2.93 0.69 -9.64
CA VAL A 168 -4.26 0.39 -10.23
C VAL A 168 -5.28 1.45 -9.79
N THR A 169 -5.34 1.73 -8.50
CA THR A 169 -6.31 2.70 -7.95
C THR A 169 -6.01 4.12 -8.43
N ALA A 170 -4.74 4.54 -8.44
CA ALA A 170 -4.35 5.86 -8.94
C ALA A 170 -4.65 6.02 -10.44
N SER A 171 -4.45 4.96 -11.24
CA SER A 171 -4.86 4.95 -12.65
C SER A 171 -6.36 5.16 -12.80
N TYR A 172 -7.17 4.44 -12.02
CA TYR A 172 -8.63 4.60 -12.03
C TYR A 172 -9.07 6.02 -11.67
N VAL A 173 -8.51 6.60 -10.60
CA VAL A 173 -8.83 7.98 -10.20
C VAL A 173 -8.47 8.99 -11.31
N LYS A 174 -7.39 8.73 -12.05
CA LYS A 174 -7.01 9.56 -13.21
C LYS A 174 -7.95 9.39 -14.39
N ASP A 175 -8.45 8.19 -14.63
CA ASP A 175 -9.45 7.96 -15.68
C ASP A 175 -10.75 8.74 -15.38
N ILE A 176 -11.19 8.78 -14.12
CA ILE A 176 -12.35 9.58 -13.69
C ILE A 176 -12.09 11.10 -13.80
N ASP A 177 -10.88 11.56 -13.44
CA ASP A 177 -10.48 12.97 -13.62
C ASP A 177 -10.56 13.36 -15.11
N GLU A 178 -10.00 12.55 -16.02
CA GLU A 178 -10.05 12.76 -17.47
C GLU A 178 -11.50 12.86 -17.99
N GLN A 179 -12.36 11.91 -17.60
CA GLN A 179 -13.77 11.90 -18.02
C GLN A 179 -14.52 13.18 -17.60
N ASN A 180 -14.34 13.62 -16.35
CA ASN A 180 -14.98 14.85 -15.87
C ASN A 180 -14.50 16.11 -16.61
N TRP A 181 -13.23 16.14 -17.04
CA TRP A 181 -12.70 17.26 -17.84
C TRP A 181 -13.29 17.29 -19.25
N ASP A 182 -13.41 16.13 -19.88
CA ASP A 182 -13.98 16.03 -21.23
C ASP A 182 -15.46 16.47 -21.21
N GLU A 183 -16.24 16.06 -20.21
CA GLU A 183 -17.64 16.50 -20.03
C GLU A 183 -17.77 18.01 -19.80
N TYR A 184 -16.90 18.60 -18.97
CA TYR A 184 -16.91 20.03 -18.72
C TYR A 184 -16.59 20.83 -19.99
N TYR A 185 -15.61 20.38 -20.78
CA TYR A 185 -15.22 21.03 -22.02
C TYR A 185 -16.32 20.97 -23.09
N VAL A 186 -17.05 19.84 -23.18
CA VAL A 186 -18.20 19.73 -24.09
C VAL A 186 -19.30 20.72 -23.71
N ARG A 187 -19.63 20.86 -22.42
CA ARG A 187 -20.64 21.83 -21.95
C ARG A 187 -20.25 23.28 -22.22
N ASP A 188 -18.99 23.63 -22.00
CA ASP A 188 -18.48 24.99 -22.28
C ASP A 188 -18.56 25.33 -23.78
N ILE A 189 -18.39 24.33 -24.65
CA ILE A 189 -18.62 24.49 -26.09
C ILE A 189 -20.11 24.66 -26.40
N GLU A 190 -20.99 23.84 -25.81
CA GLU A 190 -22.45 23.92 -26.01
C GLU A 190 -23.01 25.28 -25.57
N ASP A 191 -22.53 25.84 -24.45
CA ASP A 191 -22.94 27.16 -23.96
C ASP A 191 -22.40 28.33 -24.82
N ALA A 192 -21.39 28.08 -25.66
CA ALA A 192 -20.77 29.10 -26.52
C ALA A 192 -21.41 29.20 -27.92
N PHE A 193 -22.31 28.28 -28.28
CA PHE A 193 -23.04 28.25 -29.57
C PHE A 193 -24.51 28.63 -29.41
#